data_AF-A0AAD4XZQ6-F1
#
_entry.id   AF-A0AAD4XZQ6-F1
#
_cell.length_a   1.000
_cell.length_b   1.000
_cell.length_c   1.000
_cell.angle_alpha   90.00
_cell.angle_beta   90.00
_cell.angle_gamma   90.00
#
_symmetry.space_group_name_H-M   'P 1'
#
loop_
_entity.id
_entity.type
_entity.pdbx_description
1 polymer ?
#
loop_
_entity_poly.entity_id
_entity_poly.type
_entity_poly.pdbx_seq_one_letter_code
_entity_poly.pdbx_strand_id
1 'polypeptide(L)'
;MAIVHPLQPRLSAPGTRAVIAGIWLVALALAFPQCFYSTITMDEGATKCVVAWPEDSGGKTLLLYHLVVIALIYFLPLVVMFVAYSVIGLTLWRRSVPGHQAHGANLRHLQAKKKFVKTMVLVVVTFAICWLPYHLYFILGTFQEDIYCHKFIQQVYLALFWLAMSSTMYNPIIYCCLNRRDIQTIHKPNRAFVAQTSYPPGTGQKEVRD
;
A
#
# COMPACT_ATOMS: atom_id res chain seq x y z
N MET A 1 5.86 -11.10 1.54
CA MET A 1 5.94 -12.48 1.00
C MET A 1 6.05 -13.56 2.10
N ALA A 2 5.47 -13.38 3.30
CA ALA A 2 5.69 -14.27 4.46
C ALA A 2 4.90 -15.59 4.45
N ILE A 3 4.21 -15.92 3.35
CA ILE A 3 3.19 -16.98 3.35
C ILE A 3 3.54 -18.13 2.39
N VAL A 4 4.53 -17.99 1.51
CA VAL A 4 4.80 -19.01 0.48
C VAL A 4 5.97 -19.96 0.85
N HIS A 5 6.95 -19.54 1.66
CA HIS A 5 8.07 -20.40 2.08
C HIS A 5 8.52 -20.08 3.53
N PRO A 6 8.18 -20.93 4.52
CA PRO A 6 8.42 -20.61 5.93
C PRO A 6 9.88 -20.74 6.40
N LEU A 7 10.81 -21.31 5.61
CA LEU A 7 12.21 -21.50 6.02
C LEU A 7 13.20 -21.36 4.86
N GLN A 8 13.29 -20.20 4.22
CA GLN A 8 14.52 -19.85 3.51
C GLN A 8 15.07 -18.55 4.09
N PRO A 9 16.28 -18.54 4.68
CA PRO A 9 16.95 -17.32 5.08
C PRO A 9 17.29 -16.57 3.80
N ARG A 10 16.44 -15.60 3.43
CA ARG A 10 16.66 -14.77 2.25
C ARG A 10 17.23 -13.43 2.71
N LEU A 11 18.47 -13.21 2.28
CA LEU A 11 19.47 -12.23 2.70
C LEU A 11 20.14 -12.52 4.05
N SER A 12 21.45 -12.70 3.97
CA SER A 12 22.37 -12.62 5.11
C SER A 12 22.22 -11.25 5.78
N ALA A 13 22.27 -11.19 7.11
CA ALA A 13 22.18 -9.94 7.88
C ALA A 13 23.09 -8.79 7.34
N PRO A 14 24.37 -9.03 6.94
CA PRO A 14 25.17 -8.02 6.23
C PRO A 14 24.58 -7.59 4.88
N GLY A 15 24.02 -8.50 4.10
CA GLY A 15 23.37 -8.17 2.83
C GLY A 15 22.14 -7.27 3.02
N THR A 16 21.30 -7.55 4.02
CA THR A 16 20.16 -6.69 4.36
C THR A 16 20.62 -5.30 4.79
N ARG A 17 21.69 -5.20 5.60
CA ARG A 17 22.27 -3.92 6.00
C ARG A 17 22.82 -3.13 4.82
N ALA A 18 23.50 -3.79 3.89
CA ALA A 18 24.01 -3.15 2.67
C ALA A 18 22.87 -2.61 1.78
N VAL A 19 21.78 -3.37 1.62
CA VAL A 19 20.60 -2.92 0.88
C VAL A 19 19.94 -1.71 1.55
N ILE A 20 19.77 -1.73 2.88
CA ILE A 20 19.22 -0.59 3.63
C ILE A 20 20.10 0.65 3.47
N ALA A 21 21.42 0.51 3.60
CA ALA A 21 22.37 1.60 3.41
C ALA A 21 22.27 2.17 1.98
N GLY A 22 22.18 1.32 0.96
CA GLY A 22 21.98 1.74 -0.43
C GLY A 22 20.69 2.53 -0.63
N ILE A 23 19.58 2.09 -0.03
CA ILE A 23 18.29 2.80 -0.09
C ILE A 23 18.43 4.20 0.53
N TRP A 24 19.08 4.33 1.68
CA TRP A 24 19.31 5.64 2.32
C TRP A 24 20.19 6.55 1.48
N LEU A 25 21.27 6.04 0.90
CA LEU A 25 22.15 6.82 0.03
C LEU A 25 21.40 7.35 -1.19
N VAL A 26 20.60 6.50 -1.85
CA VAL A 26 19.77 6.92 -2.98
C VAL A 26 18.72 7.94 -2.55
N ALA A 27 18.06 7.74 -1.40
CA ALA A 27 17.08 8.69 -0.88
C ALA A 27 17.70 10.07 -0.59
N LEU A 28 18.88 10.11 0.04
CA LEU A 28 19.60 11.36 0.29
C LEU A 28 20.05 12.03 -1.00
N ALA A 29 20.57 11.26 -1.96
CA ALA A 29 21.00 11.78 -3.26
C ALA A 29 19.82 12.39 -4.05
N LEU A 30 18.64 11.77 -4.00
CA LEU A 30 17.44 12.30 -4.64
C LEU A 30 16.87 13.52 -3.90
N ALA A 31 16.95 13.57 -2.57
CA ALA A 31 16.45 14.71 -1.79
C ALA A 31 17.38 15.94 -1.85
N PHE A 32 18.67 15.73 -2.05
CA PHE A 32 19.69 16.78 -1.97
C PHE A 32 19.44 17.97 -2.92
N PRO A 33 19.16 17.79 -4.23
CA PRO A 33 18.94 18.92 -5.13
C PRO A 33 17.76 19.80 -4.69
N GLN A 34 16.67 19.18 -4.24
CA GLN A 34 15.48 19.91 -3.81
C GLN A 34 15.73 20.72 -2.53
N CYS A 35 16.52 20.18 -1.60
CA CYS A 35 16.92 20.93 -0.41
C CYS A 35 17.92 22.04 -0.73
N PHE A 36 18.87 21.80 -1.64
CA PHE A 36 19.91 22.77 -2.00
C PHE A 36 19.35 23.99 -2.72
N TYR A 37 18.40 23.80 -3.63
CA TYR A 37 17.73 24.88 -4.38
C TYR A 37 16.52 25.48 -3.65
N SER A 38 16.20 25.02 -2.44
CA SER A 38 15.11 25.58 -1.64
C SER A 38 15.50 26.96 -1.11
N THR A 39 14.72 27.97 -1.46
CA THR A 39 14.90 29.36 -0.99
C THR A 39 13.60 29.93 -0.42
N ILE A 40 13.72 30.97 0.39
CA ILE A 40 12.59 31.66 1.01
C ILE A 40 12.43 33.01 0.31
N THR A 41 11.26 33.23 -0.29
CA THR A 41 10.92 34.47 -0.99
C THR A 41 9.76 35.17 -0.31
N MET A 42 9.82 36.50 -0.23
CA MET A 42 8.77 37.36 0.31
C MET A 42 7.96 37.92 -0.86
N ASP A 43 6.69 37.53 -0.98
CA ASP A 43 5.81 37.94 -2.07
C ASP A 43 4.50 38.49 -1.49
N GLU A 44 4.19 39.75 -1.79
CA GLU A 44 3.06 40.52 -1.20
C GLU A 44 2.92 40.41 0.34
N GLY A 45 4.03 40.42 1.08
CA GLY A 45 4.03 40.32 2.54
C GLY A 45 3.80 38.90 3.09
N ALA A 46 3.68 37.88 2.22
CA ALA A 46 3.64 36.48 2.58
C ALA A 46 5.01 35.81 2.35
N THR A 47 5.52 35.11 3.37
CA THR A 47 6.75 34.32 3.30
C THR A 47 6.45 32.97 2.66
N LYS A 48 7.00 32.71 1.47
CA LYS A 48 6.84 31.43 0.75
C LYS A 48 8.18 30.70 0.66
N CYS A 49 8.15 29.37 0.76
CA CYS A 49 9.30 28.52 0.47
C CYS A 49 9.15 27.97 -0.95
N VAL A 50 10.08 28.32 -1.83
CA VAL A 50 10.06 27.95 -3.26
C VAL A 50 11.39 27.33 -3.65
N VAL A 51 11.36 26.38 -4.58
CA VAL A 51 12.59 25.75 -5.08
C VAL A 51 13.04 26.52 -6.32
N ALA A 52 14.03 27.39 -6.15
CA ALA A 52 14.58 28.22 -7.21
C ALA A 52 15.65 27.45 -7.96
N TRP A 53 15.22 26.71 -8.98
CA TRP A 53 16.15 26.04 -9.90
C TRP A 53 16.84 27.07 -10.79
N PRO A 54 18.13 26.87 -11.11
CA PRO A 54 18.82 27.75 -12.05
C PRO A 54 18.10 27.69 -13.40
N GLU A 55 17.78 28.85 -13.97
CA GLU A 55 17.11 28.95 -15.27
C GLU A 55 17.94 28.25 -16.34
N ASP A 56 17.51 27.05 -16.74
CA ASP A 56 17.96 26.41 -17.96
C ASP A 56 17.00 26.80 -19.09
N SER A 57 17.54 27.01 -20.30
CA SER A 57 16.77 27.40 -21.48
C SER A 57 15.67 26.37 -21.80
N GLY A 58 14.48 26.57 -21.20
CA GLY A 58 13.27 25.77 -21.37
C GLY A 58 12.87 24.82 -20.22
N GLY A 59 13.41 24.94 -19.00
CA GLY A 59 12.92 24.19 -17.82
C GLY A 59 13.13 22.67 -17.90
N LYS A 60 13.99 22.19 -18.80
CA LYS A 60 14.14 20.76 -19.14
C LYS A 60 14.79 19.98 -18.02
N THR A 61 15.73 20.59 -17.30
CA THR A 61 16.48 19.99 -16.19
C THR A 61 15.55 19.73 -15.01
N LEU A 62 14.68 20.69 -14.69
CA LEU A 62 13.65 20.55 -13.67
C LEU A 62 12.66 19.44 -14.01
N LEU A 63 12.16 19.43 -15.25
CA LEU A 63 11.24 18.39 -15.72
C LEU A 63 11.89 17.00 -15.66
N LEU A 64 13.13 16.87 -16.14
CA LEU A 64 13.88 15.62 -16.11
C LEU A 64 14.07 15.13 -14.66
N TYR A 65 14.44 16.02 -13.75
CA TYR A 65 14.57 15.70 -12.33
C TYR A 65 13.25 15.18 -11.74
N HIS A 66 12.13 15.90 -11.93
CA HIS A 66 10.82 15.46 -11.45
C HIS A 66 10.41 14.11 -12.05
N LEU A 67 10.64 13.89 -13.35
CA LEU A 67 10.35 12.62 -14.01
C LEU A 67 11.19 11.46 -13.45
N VAL A 68 12.49 11.67 -13.23
CA VAL A 68 13.38 10.66 -12.63
C VAL A 68 12.94 10.33 -11.20
N VAL A 69 12.62 11.34 -10.39
CA VAL A 69 12.12 11.17 -9.02
C VAL A 69 10.82 10.38 -9.01
N ILE A 70 9.85 10.73 -9.87
CA ILE A 70 8.58 10.00 -10.00
C ILE A 70 8.82 8.55 -10.47
N ALA A 71 9.69 8.34 -11.44
CA ALA A 71 10.01 7.00 -11.93
C ALA A 71 10.61 6.12 -10.82
N LEU A 72 11.57 6.64 -10.05
CA LEU A 72 12.30 5.88 -9.04
C LEU A 72 11.54 5.71 -7.72
N ILE A 73 10.83 6.74 -7.25
CA ILE A 73 10.19 6.75 -5.93
C ILE A 73 8.72 6.30 -6.00
N TYR A 74 8.06 6.44 -7.15
CA TYR A 74 6.64 6.10 -7.30
C TYR A 74 6.41 4.89 -8.21
N PHE A 75 6.80 4.97 -9.49
CA PHE A 75 6.49 3.88 -10.44
C PHE A 75 7.29 2.60 -10.17
N LEU A 76 8.59 2.70 -9.93
CA LEU A 76 9.45 1.55 -9.66
C LEU A 76 8.93 0.71 -8.46
N PRO A 77 8.68 1.28 -7.26
CA PRO A 77 8.14 0.49 -6.16
C PRO A 77 6.73 -0.01 -6.46
N LEU A 78 5.87 0.75 -7.14
CA LEU A 78 4.55 0.26 -7.54
C LEU A 78 4.63 -0.96 -8.45
N VAL A 79 5.49 -0.95 -9.47
CA VAL A 79 5.68 -2.07 -10.40
C VAL A 79 6.27 -3.28 -9.69
N VAL A 80 7.33 -3.08 -8.89
CA VAL A 80 7.97 -4.17 -8.13
C VAL A 80 6.96 -4.83 -7.19
N MET A 81 6.18 -4.02 -6.46
CA MET A 81 5.14 -4.49 -5.56
C MET A 81 4.03 -5.21 -6.33
N PHE A 82 3.52 -4.62 -7.41
CA PHE A 82 2.47 -5.20 -8.24
C PHE A 82 2.87 -6.56 -8.82
N VAL A 83 4.07 -6.67 -9.40
CA VAL A 83 4.59 -7.92 -9.97
C VAL A 83 4.79 -8.96 -8.86
N ALA A 84 5.48 -8.59 -7.78
CA ALA A 84 5.73 -9.49 -6.67
C ALA A 84 4.42 -10.05 -6.09
N TYR A 85 3.43 -9.20 -5.86
CA TYR A 85 2.14 -9.63 -5.30
C TYR A 85 1.24 -10.34 -6.31
N SER A 86 1.30 -10.00 -7.60
CA SER A 86 0.58 -10.73 -8.65
C SER A 86 1.10 -12.16 -8.76
N VAL A 87 2.42 -12.36 -8.74
CA VAL A 87 3.02 -13.70 -8.74
C VAL A 87 2.58 -14.50 -7.51
N ILE A 88 2.59 -13.89 -6.32
CA ILE A 88 2.07 -14.55 -5.11
C ILE A 88 0.59 -14.89 -5.27
N GLY A 89 -0.23 -13.94 -5.71
CA GLY A 89 -1.67 -14.10 -5.88
C GLY A 89 -2.03 -15.22 -6.86
N LEU A 90 -1.36 -15.27 -8.01
CA LEU A 90 -1.53 -16.32 -9.02
C LEU A 90 -1.06 -17.68 -8.51
N THR A 91 0.07 -17.73 -7.81
CA THR A 91 0.58 -18.98 -7.20
C THR A 91 -0.41 -19.54 -6.19
N LEU A 92 -1.06 -18.67 -5.40
CA LEU A 92 -2.06 -19.07 -4.43
C LEU A 92 -3.39 -19.48 -5.08
N TRP A 93 -3.81 -18.76 -6.12
CA TRP A 93 -5.01 -19.09 -6.87
C TRP A 93 -4.88 -20.46 -7.55
N ARG A 94 -3.75 -20.72 -8.22
CA ARG A 94 -3.48 -22.02 -8.88
C ARG A 94 -3.48 -23.18 -7.89
N ARG A 95 -2.97 -22.99 -6.66
CA ARG A 95 -3.03 -24.01 -5.60
C ARG A 95 -4.43 -24.20 -4.98
N SER A 96 -5.36 -23.27 -5.22
CA SER A 96 -6.73 -23.31 -4.68
C SER A 96 -7.74 -23.96 -5.63
N VAL A 97 -7.38 -24.21 -6.90
CA VAL A 97 -8.29 -24.85 -7.87
C VAL A 97 -8.44 -26.33 -7.50
N PRO A 98 -9.64 -26.79 -7.10
CA PRO A 98 -9.84 -28.06 -6.43
C PRO A 98 -9.93 -29.21 -7.42
N GLY A 99 -8.83 -29.93 -7.59
CA GLY A 99 -8.83 -31.29 -8.15
C GLY A 99 -8.63 -32.38 -7.10
N HIS A 100 -8.19 -32.04 -5.87
CA HIS A 100 -7.93 -33.04 -4.83
C HIS A 100 -8.21 -32.50 -3.42
N GLN A 101 -8.86 -33.36 -2.64
CA GLN A 101 -9.39 -33.21 -1.29
C GLN A 101 -8.48 -32.39 -0.34
N ALA A 102 -8.82 -31.12 -0.10
CA ALA A 102 -8.11 -30.30 0.87
C ALA A 102 -8.80 -30.39 2.24
N HIS A 103 -8.22 -31.18 3.14
CA HIS A 103 -8.56 -31.28 4.57
C HIS A 103 -8.72 -29.88 5.22
N GLY A 104 -9.69 -29.69 6.14
CA GLY A 104 -10.13 -28.36 6.63
C GLY A 104 -9.04 -27.41 7.16
N ALA A 105 -7.89 -27.92 7.60
CA ALA A 105 -6.71 -27.13 7.97
C ALA A 105 -6.06 -26.40 6.77
N ASN A 106 -6.03 -27.02 5.59
CA ASN A 106 -5.48 -26.43 4.37
C ASN A 106 -6.36 -25.29 3.83
N LEU A 107 -7.68 -25.39 3.99
CA LEU A 107 -8.62 -24.36 3.57
C LEU A 107 -8.48 -23.07 4.40
N ARG A 108 -8.32 -23.19 5.73
CA ARG A 108 -8.05 -22.04 6.62
C ARG A 108 -6.74 -21.35 6.26
N HIS A 109 -5.69 -22.14 5.97
CA HIS A 109 -4.42 -21.59 5.49
C HIS A 109 -4.62 -20.81 4.18
N LEU A 110 -5.29 -21.38 3.17
CA LEU A 110 -5.55 -20.74 1.89
C LEU A 110 -6.34 -19.42 2.02
N GLN A 111 -7.36 -19.39 2.89
CA GLN A 111 -8.13 -18.18 3.19
C GLN A 111 -7.26 -17.08 3.83
N ALA A 112 -6.39 -17.44 4.79
CA ALA A 112 -5.44 -16.49 5.38
C ALA A 112 -4.45 -15.94 4.33
N LYS A 113 -3.98 -16.78 3.38
CA LYS A 113 -3.10 -16.33 2.28
C LYS A 113 -3.82 -15.36 1.35
N LYS A 114 -5.06 -15.66 0.95
CA LYS A 114 -5.88 -14.80 0.08
C LYS A 114 -6.18 -13.45 0.76
N LYS A 115 -6.45 -13.49 2.07
CA LYS A 115 -6.64 -12.29 2.88
C LYS A 115 -5.39 -11.41 2.88
N PHE A 116 -4.22 -12.00 3.13
CA PHE A 116 -2.95 -11.27 3.07
C PHE A 116 -2.71 -10.64 1.69
N VAL A 117 -2.97 -11.35 0.59
CA VAL A 117 -2.83 -10.75 -0.75
C VAL A 117 -3.79 -9.57 -0.93
N LYS A 118 -5.06 -9.70 -0.50
CA LYS A 118 -6.03 -8.59 -0.53
C LYS A 118 -5.55 -7.38 0.28
N THR A 119 -4.91 -7.62 1.42
CA THR A 119 -4.25 -6.58 2.23
C THR A 119 -3.17 -5.83 1.45
N MET A 120 -2.29 -6.57 0.78
CA MET A 120 -1.17 -5.98 0.04
C MET A 120 -1.67 -5.13 -1.12
N VAL A 121 -2.70 -5.61 -1.83
CA VAL A 121 -3.36 -4.82 -2.89
C VAL A 121 -3.93 -3.52 -2.32
N LEU A 122 -4.59 -3.56 -1.16
CA LEU A 122 -5.12 -2.35 -0.52
C LEU A 122 -4.00 -1.35 -0.18
N VAL A 123 -2.88 -1.83 0.39
CA VAL A 123 -1.71 -0.98 0.70
C VAL A 123 -1.17 -0.32 -0.58
N VAL A 124 -1.03 -1.08 -1.67
CA VAL A 124 -0.52 -0.56 -2.96
C VAL A 124 -1.45 0.50 -3.53
N VAL A 125 -2.76 0.26 -3.52
CA VAL A 125 -3.76 1.22 -4.02
C VAL A 125 -3.76 2.50 -3.17
N THR A 126 -3.70 2.37 -1.85
CA THR A 126 -3.62 3.53 -0.95
C THR A 126 -2.35 4.33 -1.19
N PHE A 127 -1.19 3.68 -1.32
CA PHE A 127 0.05 4.35 -1.67
C PHE A 127 -0.05 5.10 -3.00
N ALA A 128 -0.60 4.47 -4.05
CA ALA A 128 -0.80 5.09 -5.35
C ALA A 128 -1.67 6.36 -5.26
N ILE A 129 -2.83 6.26 -4.61
CA ILE A 129 -3.79 7.38 -4.51
C ILE A 129 -3.24 8.53 -3.67
N CYS A 130 -2.54 8.25 -2.56
CA CYS A 130 -1.99 9.28 -1.68
C CYS A 130 -0.85 10.07 -2.33
N TRP A 131 -0.02 9.42 -3.15
CA TRP A 131 1.17 10.04 -3.76
C TRP A 131 0.90 10.66 -5.14
N LEU A 132 -0.09 10.16 -5.89
CA LEU A 132 -0.47 10.71 -7.19
C LEU A 132 -0.69 12.23 -7.20
N PRO A 133 -1.49 12.83 -6.29
CA PRO A 133 -1.78 14.27 -6.37
C PRO A 133 -0.57 15.12 -6.00
N TYR A 134 0.34 14.61 -5.16
CA TYR A 134 1.62 15.25 -4.86
C TYR A 134 2.52 15.29 -6.11
N HIS A 135 2.68 14.17 -6.81
CA HIS A 135 3.49 14.15 -8.04
C HIS A 135 2.86 14.96 -9.18
N LEU A 136 1.53 14.94 -9.31
CA LEU A 136 0.82 15.75 -10.29
C LEU A 136 1.03 17.24 -10.06
N TYR A 137 1.07 17.69 -8.80
CA TYR A 137 1.36 19.08 -8.45
C TYR A 137 2.72 19.55 -8.98
N PHE A 138 3.78 18.76 -8.84
CA PHE A 138 5.10 19.11 -9.37
C PHE A 138 5.17 19.12 -10.90
N ILE A 139 4.47 18.18 -11.54
CA ILE A 139 4.40 18.12 -13.01
C ILE A 139 3.62 19.33 -13.55
N LEU A 140 2.45 19.64 -12.98
CA LEU A 140 1.64 20.79 -13.41
C LEU A 140 2.38 22.11 -13.22
N GLY A 141 3.10 22.28 -12.10
CA GLY A 141 3.91 23.47 -11.87
C GLY A 141 5.10 23.61 -12.82
N THR A 142 5.56 22.52 -13.46
CA THR A 142 6.58 22.58 -14.51
C THR A 142 6.00 23.10 -15.85
N PHE A 143 4.70 22.95 -16.08
CA PHE A 143 4.02 23.44 -17.31
C PHE A 143 3.35 24.80 -17.12
N GLN A 144 2.87 25.12 -15.92
CA GLN A 144 2.27 26.39 -15.55
C GLN A 144 2.90 26.92 -14.27
N GLU A 145 3.91 27.75 -14.42
CA GLU A 145 4.61 28.39 -13.29
C GLU A 145 3.70 29.37 -12.52
N ASP A 146 2.69 29.94 -13.18
CA ASP A 146 1.68 30.84 -12.59
C ASP A 146 0.95 30.24 -11.38
N ILE A 147 0.90 28.90 -11.30
CA ILE A 147 0.30 28.17 -10.17
C ILE A 147 1.03 28.51 -8.86
N TYR A 148 2.35 28.77 -8.89
CA TYR A 148 3.16 29.10 -7.73
C TYR A 148 2.97 30.54 -7.23
N CYS A 149 2.37 31.43 -8.03
CA CYS A 149 2.14 32.81 -7.66
C CYS A 149 0.90 32.99 -6.76
N HIS A 150 -0.02 32.03 -6.75
CA HIS A 150 -1.27 32.14 -5.96
C HIS A 150 -1.04 32.14 -4.44
N LYS A 151 -1.76 33.02 -3.72
CA LYS A 151 -1.63 33.21 -2.25
C LYS A 151 -1.85 31.93 -1.44
N PHE A 152 -2.69 31.01 -1.91
CA PHE A 152 -3.03 29.77 -1.20
C PHE A 152 -2.10 28.59 -1.53
N ILE A 153 -1.10 28.77 -2.41
CA ILE A 153 -0.32 27.65 -2.94
C ILE A 153 0.44 26.86 -1.87
N GLN A 154 0.95 27.54 -0.85
CA GLN A 154 1.68 26.89 0.25
C GLN A 154 0.76 25.99 1.08
N GLN A 155 -0.50 26.39 1.29
CA GLN A 155 -1.50 25.57 1.98
C GLN A 155 -1.86 24.33 1.15
N VAL A 156 -2.01 24.48 -0.17
CA VAL A 156 -2.21 23.35 -1.09
C VAL A 156 -1.03 22.38 -1.04
N TYR A 157 0.20 22.88 -1.13
CA TYR A 157 1.41 22.07 -1.03
C TYR A 157 1.46 21.29 0.28
N LEU A 158 1.21 21.95 1.42
CA LEU A 158 1.19 21.32 2.73
C LEU A 158 0.10 20.24 2.83
N ALA A 159 -1.09 20.49 2.30
CA ALA A 159 -2.17 19.52 2.29
C ALA A 159 -1.84 18.29 1.43
N LEU A 160 -1.28 18.50 0.23
CA LEU A 160 -0.84 17.42 -0.66
C LEU A 160 0.30 16.60 -0.06
N PHE A 161 1.29 17.28 0.55
CA PHE A 161 2.38 16.62 1.26
C PHE A 161 1.86 15.80 2.44
N TRP A 162 0.93 16.35 3.22
CA TRP A 162 0.32 15.65 4.34
C TRP A 162 -0.45 14.41 3.88
N LEU A 163 -1.21 14.50 2.77
CA LEU A 163 -1.88 13.37 2.16
C LEU A 163 -0.89 12.29 1.73
N ALA A 164 0.22 12.65 1.08
CA ALA A 164 1.27 11.70 0.70
C ALA A 164 1.87 11.00 1.93
N MET A 165 2.19 11.75 2.99
CA MET A 165 2.77 11.22 4.22
C MET A 165 1.81 10.31 5.00
N SER A 166 0.51 10.56 4.94
CA SER A 166 -0.50 9.71 5.59
C SER A 166 -0.53 8.27 5.07
N SER A 167 0.03 8.00 3.88
CA SER A 167 0.24 6.64 3.35
C SER A 167 0.93 5.68 4.33
N THR A 168 1.82 6.21 5.18
CA THR A 168 2.53 5.43 6.20
C THR A 168 1.63 5.00 7.37
N MET A 169 0.65 5.83 7.75
CA MET A 169 -0.31 5.54 8.83
C MET A 169 -1.33 4.47 8.45
N TYR A 170 -1.65 4.34 7.16
CA TYR A 170 -2.61 3.32 6.72
C TYR A 170 -2.07 1.91 6.84
N ASN A 171 -0.75 1.71 6.83
CA ASN A 171 -0.13 0.39 6.93
C ASN A 171 -0.61 -0.36 8.21
N PRO A 172 -0.40 0.12 9.45
CA PRO A 172 -0.93 -0.51 10.66
C PRO A 172 -2.46 -0.64 10.69
N ILE A 173 -3.19 0.39 10.25
CA ILE A 173 -4.67 0.39 10.26
C ILE A 173 -5.21 -0.74 9.40
N ILE A 174 -4.65 -0.90 8.20
CA ILE A 174 -5.00 -1.97 7.27
C ILE A 174 -4.74 -3.33 7.94
N TYR A 175 -3.56 -3.56 8.53
CA TYR A 175 -3.25 -4.81 9.24
C TYR A 175 -4.20 -5.07 10.42
N CYS A 176 -4.52 -4.06 11.23
CA CYS A 176 -5.40 -4.15 12.39
C CYS A 176 -6.87 -4.42 12.01
N CYS A 177 -7.42 -3.69 11.05
CA CYS A 177 -8.80 -3.89 10.56
C CYS A 177 -9.01 -5.28 9.97
N LEU A 178 -7.97 -5.84 9.37
CA LEU A 178 -7.98 -7.20 8.88
C LEU A 178 -7.95 -8.19 10.03
N ASN A 179 -7.07 -8.07 11.01
CA ASN A 179 -7.03 -8.99 12.14
C ASN A 179 -8.36 -9.02 12.94
N ARG A 180 -8.99 -7.85 13.15
CA ARG A 180 -10.33 -7.76 13.79
C ARG A 180 -11.42 -8.48 13.01
N ARG A 181 -11.38 -8.44 11.68
CA ARG A 181 -12.35 -9.15 10.82
C ARG A 181 -12.29 -10.67 10.98
N ASP A 182 -11.12 -11.25 11.28
CA ASP A 182 -11.02 -12.69 11.57
C ASP A 182 -11.62 -13.03 12.95
N ILE A 183 -11.33 -12.21 13.97
CA ILE A 183 -11.86 -12.40 15.33
C ILE A 183 -13.39 -12.32 15.36
N GLN A 184 -13.98 -11.33 14.67
CA GLN A 184 -15.45 -11.22 14.59
C GLN A 184 -16.11 -12.35 13.79
N THR A 185 -15.42 -12.93 12.81
CA THR A 185 -15.95 -14.08 12.05
C THR A 185 -15.94 -15.34 12.91
N ILE A 186 -14.94 -15.51 13.78
CA ILE A 186 -14.87 -16.61 14.76
C ILE A 186 -15.94 -16.44 15.87
N HIS A 187 -16.23 -15.20 16.26
CA HIS A 187 -17.18 -14.89 17.33
C HIS A 187 -18.64 -14.74 16.86
N LYS A 188 -18.95 -14.94 15.58
CA LYS A 188 -20.35 -15.14 15.17
C LYS A 188 -20.76 -16.54 15.64
N PRO A 189 -21.61 -16.67 16.69
CA PRO A 189 -22.20 -17.96 16.98
C PRO A 189 -22.93 -18.41 15.72
N ASN A 190 -22.61 -19.62 15.27
CA ASN A 190 -23.24 -20.25 14.13
C ASN A 190 -24.75 -20.34 14.46
N ARG A 191 -25.57 -19.39 14.01
CA ARG A 191 -27.02 -19.36 14.29
C ARG A 191 -27.72 -20.62 13.77
N ALA A 192 -27.09 -21.38 12.88
CA ALA A 192 -27.54 -22.69 12.45
C ALA A 192 -27.43 -23.79 13.53
N PHE A 193 -26.52 -23.67 14.51
CA PHE A 193 -26.35 -24.66 15.58
C PHE A 193 -27.36 -24.44 16.72
N VAL A 194 -27.77 -23.20 16.97
CA VAL A 194 -28.75 -22.85 18.02
C VAL A 194 -30.18 -23.28 17.64
N ALA A 195 -30.48 -23.46 16.35
CA ALA A 195 -31.80 -23.88 15.90
C ALA A 195 -32.06 -25.41 16.00
N GLN A 196 -31.03 -26.22 16.25
CA GLN A 196 -31.17 -27.69 16.37
C GLN A 196 -31.43 -28.17 17.81
N THR A 197 -31.20 -27.33 18.83
CA THR A 197 -31.41 -27.69 20.24
C THR A 197 -32.80 -27.36 20.78
N SER A 198 -33.71 -26.81 19.97
CA SER A 198 -35.01 -26.26 20.43
C SER A 198 -36.25 -27.11 20.12
N TYR A 199 -36.12 -28.29 19.48
CA TYR A 199 -37.25 -29.17 19.22
C TYR A 199 -37.35 -30.29 20.28
N PRO A 200 -38.47 -30.43 21.01
CA PRO A 200 -38.67 -31.55 21.93
C PRO A 200 -38.91 -32.86 21.15
N PRO A 201 -38.49 -34.03 21.66
CA PRO A 201 -38.75 -35.30 21.01
C PRO A 201 -40.24 -35.63 21.10
N GLY A 202 -40.92 -35.55 19.95
CA GLY A 202 -42.29 -36.03 19.77
C GLY A 202 -42.35 -37.55 19.81
N THR A 203 -43.14 -38.09 20.72
CA THR A 203 -43.63 -39.46 20.80
C THR A 203 -44.47 -39.83 19.58
N GLY A 204 -44.20 -40.98 18.92
CA GLY A 204 -45.17 -41.54 17.97
C GLY A 204 -44.64 -42.65 17.05
N GLN A 205 -45.15 -43.87 17.29
CA GLN A 205 -45.37 -44.98 16.34
C GLN A 205 -44.18 -45.85 15.89
N LYS A 206 -44.08 -47.02 16.54
CA LYS A 206 -43.63 -48.27 15.90
C LYS A 206 -44.86 -48.99 15.35
N GLU A 207 -44.93 -49.12 14.04
CA GLU A 207 -45.84 -50.01 13.30
C GLU A 207 -44.96 -50.90 12.41
N VAL A 208 -44.89 -52.20 12.74
CA VAL A 208 -44.25 -53.28 11.96
C VAL A 208 -45.17 -54.48 12.19
N ARG A 209 -46.17 -54.69 11.33
CA ARG A 209 -46.18 -55.50 10.10
C ARG A 209 -45.96 -56.99 10.40
N ASP A 210 -47.02 -57.74 10.11
CA ASP A 210 -47.23 -59.20 10.18
C ASP A 210 -46.12 -60.03 9.50
#